data_AF-A0A2Z7AF86-F1
#
_entry.id   AF-A0A2Z7AF86-F1
#
_cell.length_a   1.000
_cell.length_b   1.000
_cell.length_c   1.000
_cell.angle_alpha   90.00
_cell.angle_beta   90.00
_cell.angle_gamma   90.00
#
_symmetry.space_group_name_H-M   'P 1'
#
loop_
_entity.id
_entity.type
_entity.pdbx_description
1 polymer ?
#
loop_
_entity_poly.entity_id
_entity_poly.type
_entity_poly.pdbx_seq_one_letter_code
_entity_poly.pdbx_strand_id
1 'polypeptide(L)'
;MSSPSDSPVSSTAASIDGASPRLQAGEPWLPEPEELPNTPWYEEKSSNLRLSDIATIKEKGGTMGKFEVILPHPDERAHRPPSGFHTFYMNQIDMGLRFPLPRFIVALCHHIKISPIQLAPNSYSFLLALAVLLSYHQLPLIPYILMQLIQIKRLGPGKFYISHKGDHTFIKGNPSSHKGWMSRFFYIKCDSMRDPWRCEMSWRDNVFTLTPRTPDRAPNLTSFLEAMRGKSYNAPDLIKEDLLCFFKFRRKGVEFVGDLGIVMSCLSRVFTFSRA
;
A
#
# COMPACT_ATOMS: atom_id res chain seq x y z
N MET A 1 -27.81 -87.08 -30.34
CA MET A 1 -26.78 -86.74 -29.33
C MET A 1 -25.65 -86.01 -30.04
N SER A 2 -25.28 -84.85 -29.49
CA SER A 2 -24.00 -84.12 -29.61
C SER A 2 -23.60 -83.44 -30.94
N SER A 3 -23.62 -82.10 -30.86
CA SER A 3 -22.81 -81.05 -31.52
C SER A 3 -21.29 -81.38 -31.59
N PRO A 4 -20.41 -80.67 -32.36
CA PRO A 4 -20.35 -79.20 -32.50
C PRO A 4 -20.00 -78.63 -33.89
N SER A 5 -20.07 -77.30 -34.02
CA SER A 5 -19.66 -76.55 -35.22
C SER A 5 -18.95 -75.25 -34.79
N ASP A 6 -17.70 -75.09 -35.23
CA ASP A 6 -16.86 -73.92 -35.06
C ASP A 6 -17.08 -72.89 -36.19
N SER A 7 -16.87 -71.62 -35.85
CA SER A 7 -16.80 -70.48 -36.78
C SER A 7 -15.38 -70.29 -37.33
N PRO A 8 -15.21 -69.59 -38.46
CA PRO A 8 -14.13 -68.60 -38.54
C PRO A 8 -14.52 -67.28 -39.23
N VAL A 9 -13.59 -66.33 -39.09
CA VAL A 9 -13.71 -64.88 -39.17
C VAL A 9 -13.12 -64.32 -40.48
N SER A 10 -13.75 -63.26 -40.99
CA SER A 10 -13.24 -62.09 -41.76
C SER A 10 -12.51 -62.26 -43.10
N SER A 11 -12.97 -61.52 -44.11
CA SER A 11 -12.19 -60.48 -44.83
C SER A 11 -13.01 -59.91 -46.01
N THR A 12 -13.09 -58.58 -46.15
CA THR A 12 -13.37 -57.96 -47.46
C THR A 12 -12.67 -56.59 -47.56
N ALA A 13 -12.16 -56.33 -48.76
CA ALA A 13 -11.17 -55.33 -49.12
C ALA A 13 -11.76 -54.03 -49.68
N ALA A 14 -10.95 -52.98 -49.52
CA ALA A 14 -10.71 -51.78 -50.35
C ALA A 14 -11.76 -51.24 -51.34
N SER A 15 -11.95 -49.91 -51.31
CA SER A 15 -11.89 -49.10 -52.53
C SER A 15 -11.44 -47.66 -52.22
N ILE A 16 -10.52 -47.17 -53.04
CA ILE A 16 -9.88 -45.85 -53.03
C ILE A 16 -10.57 -45.03 -54.12
N ASP A 17 -10.92 -43.78 -53.84
CA ASP A 17 -11.06 -42.79 -54.90
C ASP A 17 -10.32 -41.51 -54.51
N GLY A 18 -9.52 -41.04 -55.45
CA GLY A 18 -8.52 -40.01 -55.26
C GLY A 18 -9.02 -38.64 -55.67
N ALA A 19 -8.71 -37.64 -54.85
CA ALA A 19 -8.54 -36.27 -55.30
C ALA A 19 -7.62 -35.55 -54.30
N SER A 20 -6.43 -35.17 -54.74
CA SER A 20 -5.61 -34.21 -54.03
C SER A 20 -5.76 -32.85 -54.73
N PRO A 21 -6.10 -31.79 -53.98
CA PRO A 21 -5.48 -30.52 -54.30
C PRO A 21 -4.99 -29.78 -53.06
N ARG A 22 -3.70 -29.39 -53.17
CA ARG A 22 -3.07 -28.20 -52.58
C ARG A 22 -2.96 -28.17 -51.05
N LEU A 23 -1.74 -28.46 -50.60
CA LEU A 23 -1.18 -27.96 -49.35
C LEU A 23 -1.24 -26.43 -49.35
N GLN A 24 -2.26 -25.86 -48.72
CA GLN A 24 -2.13 -24.52 -48.15
C GLN A 24 -1.35 -24.68 -46.85
N ALA A 25 -0.16 -24.09 -46.79
CA ALA A 25 0.58 -23.91 -45.56
C ALA A 25 -0.31 -23.10 -44.62
N GLY A 26 -0.89 -23.75 -43.61
CA GLY A 26 -1.59 -23.06 -42.54
C GLY A 26 -0.62 -22.11 -41.87
N GLU A 27 -1.01 -20.85 -41.75
CA GLU A 27 -0.32 -19.88 -40.92
C GLU A 27 -0.11 -20.48 -39.52
N PRO A 28 1.05 -20.23 -38.86
CA PRO A 28 1.24 -20.68 -37.49
C PRO A 28 0.13 -20.08 -36.64
N TRP A 29 -0.73 -20.93 -36.09
CA TRP A 29 -1.78 -20.53 -35.15
C TRP A 29 -1.16 -19.62 -34.09
N LEU A 30 -1.44 -18.32 -34.18
CA LEU A 30 -1.23 -17.43 -33.05
C LEU A 30 -2.20 -17.90 -31.97
N PRO A 31 -1.75 -18.19 -30.74
CA PRO A 31 -2.68 -18.47 -29.67
C PRO A 31 -3.64 -17.28 -29.56
N GLU A 32 -4.96 -17.57 -29.50
CA GLU A 32 -5.95 -16.53 -29.20
C GLU A 32 -5.52 -15.79 -27.94
N PRO A 33 -5.69 -14.45 -27.86
CA PRO A 33 -5.39 -13.72 -26.65
C PRO A 33 -6.17 -14.38 -25.52
N GLU A 34 -5.47 -14.96 -24.54
CA GLU A 34 -6.10 -15.49 -23.34
C GLU A 34 -7.09 -14.44 -22.83
N GLU A 35 -8.38 -14.77 -22.81
CA GLU A 35 -9.39 -13.90 -22.22
C GLU A 35 -8.91 -13.59 -20.80
N LEU A 36 -8.51 -12.34 -20.58
CA LEU A 36 -8.08 -11.86 -19.28
C LEU A 36 -9.12 -12.33 -18.26
N PRO A 37 -8.72 -12.97 -17.15
CA PRO A 37 -9.66 -13.50 -16.20
C PRO A 37 -10.70 -12.43 -15.84
N ASN A 38 -11.98 -12.74 -16.09
CA ASN A 38 -13.13 -11.85 -15.89
C ASN A 38 -13.39 -11.57 -14.39
N THR A 39 -12.53 -12.09 -13.51
CA THR A 39 -12.46 -11.72 -12.11
C THR A 39 -11.82 -10.34 -12.00
N PRO A 40 -12.49 -9.37 -11.35
CA PRO A 40 -11.88 -8.07 -11.14
C PRO A 40 -10.52 -8.26 -10.47
N TRP A 41 -9.50 -7.60 -11.02
CA TRP A 41 -8.12 -7.61 -10.50
C TRP A 41 -8.02 -7.02 -9.08
N TYR A 42 -9.12 -6.78 -8.39
CA TYR A 42 -9.19 -6.25 -7.03
C TYR A 42 -10.46 -6.76 -6.35
N GLU A 43 -10.42 -6.93 -5.03
CA GLU A 43 -11.63 -7.24 -4.26
C GLU A 43 -12.59 -6.05 -4.29
N GLU A 44 -13.58 -6.08 -5.19
CA GLU A 44 -14.61 -5.06 -5.21
C GLU A 44 -15.42 -5.07 -3.91
N LYS A 45 -15.38 -3.93 -3.21
CA LYS A 45 -16.12 -3.69 -1.97
C LYS A 45 -16.84 -2.35 -2.10
N SER A 46 -18.09 -2.31 -1.65
CA SER A 46 -18.80 -1.08 -1.33
C SER A 46 -18.38 -0.59 0.06
N SER A 47 -18.47 0.72 0.29
CA SER A 47 -18.17 1.28 1.61
C SER A 47 -19.27 0.91 2.60
N ASN A 48 -18.89 0.52 3.82
CA ASN A 48 -19.80 0.26 4.92
C ASN A 48 -19.76 1.36 6.00
N LEU A 49 -19.11 2.48 5.71
CA LEU A 49 -19.09 3.65 6.59
C LEU A 49 -20.47 4.31 6.66
N ARG A 50 -20.76 4.88 7.83
CA ARG A 50 -22.02 5.56 8.13
C ARG A 50 -21.80 7.06 8.28
N LEU A 51 -22.87 7.85 8.18
CA LEU A 51 -22.81 9.30 8.40
C LEU A 51 -22.19 9.69 9.76
N SER A 52 -22.40 8.86 10.78
CA SER A 52 -21.78 9.02 12.11
C SER A 52 -20.25 8.94 12.09
N ASP A 53 -19.65 8.25 11.11
CA ASP A 53 -18.20 8.09 11.02
C ASP A 53 -17.50 9.36 10.51
N ILE A 54 -18.22 10.27 9.84
CA ILE A 54 -17.65 11.50 9.26
C ILE A 54 -16.99 12.36 10.33
N ALA A 55 -17.63 12.52 11.51
CA ALA A 55 -17.06 13.29 12.61
C ALA A 55 -15.72 12.71 13.06
N THR A 56 -15.68 11.40 13.28
CA THR A 56 -14.47 10.66 13.67
C THR A 56 -13.36 10.77 12.62
N ILE A 57 -13.71 10.64 11.33
CA ILE A 57 -12.76 10.78 10.22
C ILE A 57 -12.18 12.19 10.19
N LYS A 58 -13.02 13.22 10.36
CA LYS A 58 -12.59 14.61 10.33
C LYS A 58 -11.66 14.95 11.50
N GLU A 59 -12.03 14.49 12.71
CA GLU A 59 -11.28 14.69 13.94
C GLU A 59 -9.94 13.94 13.90
N LYS A 60 -9.98 12.60 13.81
CA LYS A 60 -8.76 11.78 13.80
C LYS A 60 -7.91 12.04 12.58
N GLY A 61 -8.51 12.30 11.41
CA GLY A 61 -7.77 12.61 10.19
C GLY A 61 -7.10 13.98 10.22
N GLY A 62 -7.39 14.84 11.21
CA GLY A 62 -6.82 16.18 11.31
C GLY A 62 -7.25 17.08 10.16
N THR A 63 -8.44 16.86 9.59
CA THR A 63 -8.92 17.61 8.42
C THR A 63 -9.14 19.09 8.73
N MET A 64 -9.43 19.43 10.00
CA MET A 64 -9.60 20.79 10.51
C MET A 64 -10.49 21.68 9.63
N GLY A 65 -11.56 21.10 9.05
CA GLY A 65 -12.48 21.80 8.15
C GLY A 65 -11.90 22.17 6.78
N LYS A 66 -10.62 21.87 6.51
CA LYS A 66 -9.94 22.19 5.23
C LYS A 66 -10.25 21.17 4.13
N PHE A 67 -10.73 20.00 4.52
CA PHE A 67 -11.02 18.89 3.62
C PHE A 67 -12.48 18.45 3.80
N GLU A 68 -13.21 18.41 2.70
CA GLU A 68 -14.56 17.88 2.66
C GLU A 68 -14.50 16.35 2.59
N VAL A 69 -15.04 15.68 3.62
CA VAL A 69 -15.14 14.22 3.71
C VAL A 69 -16.51 13.79 3.19
N ILE A 70 -16.52 12.92 2.19
CA ILE A 70 -17.72 12.40 1.55
C ILE A 70 -17.76 10.87 1.67
N LEU A 71 -18.95 10.33 1.93
CA LEU A 71 -19.17 8.89 1.91
C LEU A 71 -19.48 8.42 0.48
N PRO A 72 -18.89 7.30 0.02
CA PRO A 72 -19.17 6.74 -1.29
C PRO A 72 -20.61 6.24 -1.42
N HIS A 73 -21.18 6.36 -2.62
CA HIS A 73 -22.41 5.65 -2.98
C HIS A 73 -22.16 4.13 -3.01
N PRO A 74 -23.17 3.26 -2.76
CA PRO A 74 -23.01 1.81 -2.83
C PRO A 74 -22.36 1.26 -4.11
N ASP A 75 -22.56 1.95 -5.23
CA ASP A 75 -22.03 1.56 -6.55
C ASP A 75 -20.60 2.06 -6.81
N GLU A 76 -20.10 2.98 -5.99
CA GLU A 76 -18.75 3.51 -6.12
C GLU A 76 -17.71 2.55 -5.54
N ARG A 77 -16.47 2.70 -6.01
CA ARG A 77 -15.35 1.81 -5.65
C ARG A 77 -14.13 2.61 -5.26
N ALA A 78 -13.36 2.07 -4.31
CA ALA A 78 -12.14 2.70 -3.81
C ALA A 78 -11.10 3.01 -4.91
N HIS A 79 -11.02 2.15 -5.94
CA HIS A 79 -10.07 2.28 -7.06
C HIS A 79 -10.55 3.20 -8.19
N ARG A 80 -11.82 3.61 -8.16
CA ARG A 80 -12.43 4.52 -9.15
C ARG A 80 -13.15 5.67 -8.42
N PRO A 81 -12.42 6.55 -7.72
CA PRO A 81 -13.03 7.74 -7.14
C PRO A 81 -13.60 8.63 -8.26
N PRO A 82 -14.70 9.36 -8.00
CA PRO A 82 -15.17 10.38 -8.93
C PRO A 82 -14.10 11.46 -9.18
N SER A 83 -14.22 12.18 -10.30
CA SER A 83 -13.29 13.26 -10.62
C SER A 83 -13.27 14.32 -9.52
N GLY A 84 -12.07 14.74 -9.10
CA GLY A 84 -11.89 15.68 -7.99
C GLY A 84 -11.94 15.03 -6.60
N PHE A 85 -11.88 13.70 -6.49
CA PHE A 85 -11.87 13.01 -5.20
C PHE A 85 -10.67 12.09 -5.04
N HIS A 86 -10.19 12.03 -3.80
CA HIS A 86 -9.14 11.12 -3.37
C HIS A 86 -9.72 10.11 -2.38
N THR A 87 -9.45 8.83 -2.59
CA THR A 87 -9.89 7.75 -1.69
C THR A 87 -8.92 7.55 -0.54
N PHE A 88 -9.45 7.33 0.66
CA PHE A 88 -8.70 6.92 1.86
C PHE A 88 -9.48 5.87 2.65
N TYR A 89 -8.79 5.08 3.47
CA TYR A 89 -9.44 4.16 4.41
C TYR A 89 -9.39 4.69 5.83
N MET A 90 -10.47 4.51 6.58
CA MET A 90 -10.54 4.89 8.00
C MET A 90 -9.42 4.21 8.81
N ASN A 91 -9.09 2.96 8.48
CA ASN A 91 -7.99 2.23 9.14
C ASN A 91 -6.61 2.88 8.94
N GLN A 92 -6.37 3.60 7.84
CA GLN A 92 -5.11 4.32 7.65
C GLN A 92 -5.01 5.48 8.65
N ILE A 93 -6.14 6.16 8.93
CA ILE A 93 -6.21 7.19 9.98
C ILE A 93 -5.97 6.58 11.37
N ASP A 94 -6.58 5.43 11.64
CA ASP A 94 -6.36 4.72 12.91
C ASP A 94 -4.86 4.34 13.08
N MET A 95 -4.13 4.13 11.98
CA MET A 95 -2.68 3.89 11.95
C MET A 95 -1.83 5.16 11.82
N GLY A 96 -2.38 6.31 12.18
CA GLY A 96 -1.64 7.57 12.30
C GLY A 96 -1.66 8.47 11.06
N LEU A 97 -2.28 8.07 9.94
CA LEU A 97 -2.41 8.94 8.78
C LEU A 97 -3.22 10.20 9.13
N ARG A 98 -2.72 11.36 8.73
CA ARG A 98 -3.38 12.67 8.88
C ARG A 98 -3.37 13.41 7.55
N PHE A 99 -4.26 14.39 7.41
CA PHE A 99 -4.40 15.21 6.21
C PHE A 99 -3.86 16.64 6.43
N PRO A 100 -3.19 17.25 5.44
CA PRO A 100 -2.74 16.62 4.19
C PRO A 100 -1.70 15.51 4.43
N LEU A 101 -1.56 14.56 3.48
CA LEU A 101 -0.58 13.49 3.57
C LEU A 101 0.83 14.04 3.86
N PRO A 102 1.60 13.39 4.75
CA PRO A 102 3.00 13.72 4.94
C PRO A 102 3.77 13.67 3.62
N ARG A 103 4.53 14.74 3.32
CA ARG A 103 5.23 14.92 2.05
C ARG A 103 6.15 13.76 1.69
N PHE A 104 6.80 13.14 2.68
CA PHE A 104 7.69 12.02 2.44
C PHE A 104 6.95 10.75 1.98
N ILE A 105 5.71 10.53 2.45
CA ILE A 105 4.87 9.41 2.00
C ILE A 105 4.48 9.64 0.54
N VAL A 106 4.05 10.86 0.21
CA VAL A 106 3.73 11.25 -1.18
C VAL A 106 4.94 11.06 -2.09
N ALA A 107 6.12 11.55 -1.67
CA ALA A 107 7.36 11.41 -2.43
C ALA A 107 7.76 9.94 -2.63
N LEU A 108 7.60 9.11 -1.60
CA LEU A 108 7.84 7.67 -1.69
C LEU A 108 6.88 7.00 -2.67
N CYS A 109 5.57 7.22 -2.51
CA CYS A 109 4.53 6.68 -3.41
C CYS A 109 4.76 7.09 -4.86
N HIS A 110 5.12 8.36 -5.09
CA HIS A 110 5.46 8.86 -6.42
C HIS A 110 6.72 8.20 -7.01
N HIS A 111 7.73 7.92 -6.18
CA HIS A 111 8.93 7.19 -6.60
C HIS A 111 8.59 5.75 -7.00
N ILE A 112 7.84 5.05 -6.16
CA ILE A 112 7.51 3.63 -6.36
C ILE A 112 6.31 3.40 -7.29
N LYS A 113 5.74 4.48 -7.83
CA LYS A 113 4.63 4.49 -8.80
C LYS A 113 3.39 3.74 -8.31
N ILE A 114 3.03 3.89 -7.03
CA ILE A 114 1.74 3.39 -6.51
C ILE A 114 0.96 4.51 -5.86
N SER A 115 -0.36 4.39 -5.87
CA SER A 115 -1.24 5.31 -5.16
C SER A 115 -1.15 5.06 -3.64
N PRO A 116 -1.15 6.10 -2.79
CA PRO A 116 -1.10 5.94 -1.33
C PRO A 116 -2.18 4.99 -0.80
N ILE A 117 -3.37 5.00 -1.41
CA ILE A 117 -4.49 4.13 -1.02
C ILE A 117 -4.18 2.64 -1.10
N GLN A 118 -3.23 2.25 -1.97
CA GLN A 118 -2.84 0.86 -2.15
C GLN A 118 -1.98 0.34 -0.99
N LEU A 119 -1.49 1.24 -0.13
CA LEU A 119 -0.76 0.87 1.07
C LEU A 119 -1.72 0.38 2.16
N ALA A 120 -1.43 -0.81 2.67
CA ALA A 120 -2.10 -1.38 3.84
C ALA A 120 -1.96 -0.45 5.07
N PRO A 121 -2.92 -0.45 6.01
CA PRO A 121 -2.92 0.47 7.14
C PRO A 121 -1.62 0.45 7.96
N ASN A 122 -1.08 -0.75 8.22
CA ASN A 122 0.15 -0.91 8.98
C ASN A 122 1.37 -0.24 8.31
N SER A 123 1.35 -0.06 6.99
CA SER A 123 2.42 0.65 6.27
C SER A 123 2.53 2.10 6.74
N TYR A 124 1.41 2.75 7.06
CA TYR A 124 1.40 4.13 7.55
C TYR A 124 1.99 4.25 8.94
N SER A 125 1.57 3.38 9.87
CA SER A 125 2.15 3.33 11.21
C SER A 125 3.66 3.09 11.15
N PHE A 126 4.09 2.11 10.33
CA PHE A 126 5.51 1.83 10.12
C PHE A 126 6.28 3.02 9.52
N LEU A 127 5.78 3.63 8.45
CA LEU A 127 6.42 4.77 7.79
C LEU A 127 6.54 5.99 8.70
N LEU A 128 5.50 6.28 9.49
CA LEU A 128 5.52 7.40 10.44
C LEU A 128 6.48 7.14 11.60
N ALA A 129 6.49 5.93 12.16
CA ALA A 129 7.44 5.53 13.19
C ALA A 129 8.88 5.61 12.67
N LEU A 130 9.13 5.11 11.45
CA LEU A 130 10.43 5.24 10.79
C LEU A 130 10.82 6.71 10.58
N ALA A 131 9.87 7.55 10.16
CA ALA A 131 10.12 8.97 9.96
C ALA A 131 10.50 9.70 11.25
N VAL A 132 9.88 9.35 12.38
CA VAL A 132 10.25 9.86 13.72
C VAL A 132 11.68 9.46 14.07
N LEU A 133 12.05 8.18 13.91
CA LEU A 133 13.41 7.71 14.19
C LEU A 133 14.45 8.39 13.28
N LEU A 134 14.19 8.48 11.97
CA LEU A 134 15.08 9.15 11.03
C LEU A 134 15.25 10.63 11.37
N SER A 135 14.16 11.32 11.70
CA SER A 135 14.22 12.74 12.09
C SER A 135 14.95 12.95 13.40
N TYR A 136 14.76 12.06 14.37
CA TYR A 136 15.50 12.06 15.63
C TYR A 136 17.02 11.91 15.39
N HIS A 137 17.43 11.12 14.40
CA HIS A 137 18.83 10.96 13.98
C HIS A 137 19.27 11.95 12.89
N GLN A 138 18.48 13.00 12.63
CA GLN A 138 18.75 14.04 11.62
C GLN A 138 18.99 13.50 10.19
N LEU A 139 18.40 12.36 9.85
CA LEU A 139 18.44 11.79 8.50
C LEU A 139 17.29 12.34 7.63
N PRO A 140 17.56 12.66 6.36
CA PRO A 140 16.55 13.21 5.48
C PRO A 140 15.51 12.17 5.07
N LEU A 141 14.24 12.56 5.06
CA LEU A 141 13.10 11.73 4.64
C LEU A 141 12.91 11.76 3.12
N ILE A 142 13.93 11.30 2.40
CA ILE A 142 13.93 11.23 0.93
C ILE A 142 13.77 9.78 0.46
N PRO A 143 13.20 9.55 -0.74
CA PRO A 143 13.04 8.21 -1.29
C PRO A 143 14.34 7.39 -1.27
N TYR A 144 15.50 8.01 -1.52
CA TYR A 144 16.81 7.34 -1.46
C TYR A 144 17.09 6.64 -0.12
N ILE A 145 16.81 7.31 1.00
CA ILE A 145 17.03 6.75 2.34
C ILE A 145 15.96 5.70 2.66
N LEU A 146 14.71 5.99 2.33
CA LEU A 146 13.59 5.08 2.59
C LEU A 146 13.79 3.75 1.85
N MET A 147 14.14 3.78 0.56
CA MET A 147 14.34 2.57 -0.27
C MET A 147 15.52 1.69 0.18
N GLN A 148 16.44 2.23 0.98
CA GLN A 148 17.51 1.44 1.61
C GLN A 148 17.03 0.70 2.87
N LEU A 149 16.03 1.25 3.56
CA LEU A 149 15.56 0.75 4.86
C LEU A 149 14.27 -0.08 4.77
N ILE A 150 13.52 0.05 3.67
CA ILE A 150 12.23 -0.59 3.51
C ILE A 150 12.24 -1.65 2.40
N GLN A 151 11.35 -2.62 2.53
CA GLN A 151 10.92 -3.51 1.46
C GLN A 151 9.42 -3.35 1.24
N ILE A 152 8.98 -3.65 0.02
CA ILE A 152 7.58 -3.55 -0.40
C ILE A 152 7.12 -4.96 -0.75
N LYS A 153 6.09 -5.43 -0.06
CA LYS A 153 5.48 -6.75 -0.29
C LYS A 153 4.13 -6.56 -0.95
N ARG A 154 3.88 -7.29 -2.02
CA ARG A 154 2.54 -7.40 -2.62
C ARG A 154 1.71 -8.35 -1.77
N LEU A 155 0.61 -7.86 -1.19
CA LEU A 155 -0.32 -8.68 -0.41
C LEU A 155 -1.42 -9.31 -1.29
N GLY A 156 -1.55 -8.79 -2.50
CA GLY A 156 -2.55 -9.19 -3.48
C GLY A 156 -2.64 -8.12 -4.56
N PRO A 157 -3.52 -8.32 -5.54
CA PRO A 157 -3.72 -7.37 -6.61
C PRO A 157 -4.10 -5.96 -6.11
N GLY A 158 -3.29 -4.97 -6.48
CA GLY A 158 -3.43 -3.59 -6.01
C GLY A 158 -3.18 -3.33 -4.52
N LYS A 159 -2.67 -4.31 -3.75
CA LYS A 159 -2.44 -4.21 -2.29
C LYS A 159 -0.95 -4.33 -1.97
N PHE A 160 -0.41 -3.32 -1.30
CA PHE A 160 1.00 -3.29 -0.93
C PHE A 160 1.21 -3.06 0.56
N TYR A 161 2.24 -3.69 1.10
CA TYR A 161 2.67 -3.54 2.48
C TYR A 161 4.13 -3.12 2.53
N ILE A 162 4.43 -2.12 3.35
CA ILE A 162 5.78 -1.65 3.58
C ILE A 162 6.24 -2.11 4.96
N SER A 163 7.44 -2.69 4.99
CA SER A 163 8.12 -3.10 6.21
C SER A 163 9.62 -2.87 6.10
N HIS A 164 10.38 -3.18 7.14
CA HIS A 164 11.84 -3.19 7.11
C HIS A 164 12.42 -4.04 5.97
N LYS A 165 13.50 -3.58 5.36
CA LYS A 165 14.37 -4.37 4.48
C LYS A 165 15.31 -5.25 5.31
N GLY A 166 15.62 -6.45 4.80
CA GLY A 166 16.51 -7.39 5.49
C GLY A 166 16.03 -7.76 6.90
N ASP A 167 16.98 -7.99 7.80
CA ASP A 167 16.71 -8.46 9.16
C ASP A 167 16.53 -7.33 10.18
N HIS A 168 16.28 -6.10 9.72
CA HIS A 168 15.99 -5.01 10.64
C HIS A 168 14.63 -5.26 11.33
N THR A 169 14.60 -5.13 12.65
CA THR A 169 13.40 -5.41 13.46
C THR A 169 13.12 -4.36 14.52
N PHE A 170 13.64 -3.14 14.34
CA PHE A 170 13.60 -2.10 15.37
C PHE A 170 12.25 -1.37 15.50
N ILE A 171 11.29 -1.59 14.60
CA ILE A 171 9.90 -1.10 14.73
C ILE A 171 8.93 -2.29 14.84
N LYS A 172 8.17 -2.38 15.93
CA LYS A 172 7.20 -3.44 16.22
C LYS A 172 5.90 -2.88 16.79
N GLY A 173 5.02 -3.73 17.31
CA GLY A 173 3.82 -3.32 18.05
C GLY A 173 2.59 -3.03 17.18
N ASN A 174 2.71 -3.09 15.86
CA ASN A 174 1.53 -3.06 14.98
C ASN A 174 0.70 -4.34 15.12
N PRO A 175 -0.63 -4.26 14.99
CA PRO A 175 -1.48 -5.45 14.93
C PRO A 175 -1.13 -6.30 13.70
N SER A 176 -1.36 -7.61 13.76
CA SER A 176 -1.01 -8.53 12.67
C SER A 176 -1.83 -8.29 11.39
N SER A 177 -3.06 -7.80 11.52
CA SER A 177 -3.94 -7.49 10.38
C SER A 177 -5.02 -6.48 10.74
N HIS A 178 -5.63 -5.89 9.71
CA HIS A 178 -6.82 -5.04 9.81
C HIS A 178 -7.95 -5.70 9.01
N LYS A 179 -8.72 -6.61 9.63
CA LYS A 179 -9.81 -7.29 8.90
C LYS A 179 -10.84 -6.28 8.38
N GLY A 180 -11.26 -6.44 7.13
CA GLY A 180 -12.31 -5.61 6.52
C GLY A 180 -11.92 -4.16 6.24
N TRP A 181 -10.65 -3.77 6.33
CA TRP A 181 -10.24 -2.37 6.09
C TRP A 181 -10.67 -1.82 4.73
N MET A 182 -10.75 -2.69 3.72
CA MET A 182 -11.11 -2.33 2.34
C MET A 182 -12.57 -1.93 2.13
N SER A 183 -13.47 -2.29 3.05
CA SER A 183 -14.85 -1.82 3.02
C SER A 183 -15.03 -0.49 3.77
N ARG A 184 -13.98 0.05 4.39
CA ARG A 184 -14.05 1.27 5.21
C ARG A 184 -13.42 2.47 4.51
N PHE A 185 -13.73 2.66 3.23
CA PHE A 185 -13.21 3.77 2.43
C PHE A 185 -14.15 4.97 2.40
N PHE A 186 -13.56 6.14 2.29
CA PHE A 186 -14.23 7.42 2.12
C PHE A 186 -13.50 8.27 1.09
N TYR A 187 -14.14 9.33 0.65
CA TYR A 187 -13.56 10.31 -0.26
C TYR A 187 -13.21 11.61 0.46
N ILE A 188 -12.09 12.20 0.05
CA ILE A 188 -11.80 13.61 0.31
C ILE A 188 -11.91 14.36 -1.00
N LYS A 189 -12.69 15.44 -1.01
CA LYS A 189 -12.74 16.34 -2.15
C LYS A 189 -11.43 17.12 -2.29
N CYS A 190 -10.85 17.08 -3.47
CA CYS A 190 -9.79 17.97 -3.91
C CYS A 190 -10.33 18.94 -4.94
N ASP A 191 -10.13 20.22 -4.67
CA ASP A 191 -10.15 21.24 -5.72
C ASP A 191 -9.00 20.92 -6.68
N SER A 192 -9.29 20.59 -7.94
CA SER A 192 -8.30 20.16 -8.94
C SER A 192 -7.23 21.22 -9.22
N MET A 193 -7.56 22.50 -8.98
CA MET A 193 -6.60 23.62 -9.05
C MET A 193 -5.62 23.65 -7.87
N ARG A 194 -5.94 22.95 -6.78
CA ARG A 194 -5.23 22.97 -5.49
C ARG A 194 -5.07 21.58 -4.88
N ASP A 195 -4.83 20.54 -5.68
CA ASP A 195 -4.47 19.23 -5.13
C ASP A 195 -3.24 19.41 -4.21
N PRO A 196 -3.42 19.28 -2.88
CA PRO A 196 -2.34 19.56 -1.93
C PRO A 196 -1.30 18.45 -1.94
N TRP A 197 -1.60 17.31 -2.58
CA TRP A 197 -0.75 16.14 -2.61
C TRP A 197 0.01 16.02 -3.94
N ARG A 198 -0.53 16.54 -5.05
CA ARG A 198 0.02 16.36 -6.42
C ARG A 198 0.41 14.90 -6.66
N CYS A 199 -0.39 13.99 -6.13
CA CYS A 199 -0.08 12.57 -6.06
C CYS A 199 -0.93 11.83 -7.08
N GLU A 200 -0.31 10.96 -7.88
CA GLU A 200 -1.04 10.09 -8.77
C GLU A 200 -1.87 9.10 -7.94
N MET A 201 -3.20 9.22 -8.03
CA MET A 201 -4.12 8.36 -7.29
C MET A 201 -4.55 7.11 -8.06
N SER A 202 -4.16 7.00 -9.33
CA SER A 202 -4.43 5.83 -10.16
C SER A 202 -3.78 4.60 -9.55
N TRP A 203 -4.53 3.52 -9.47
CA TRP A 203 -4.00 2.28 -8.95
C TRP A 203 -3.09 1.64 -9.98
N ARG A 204 -1.99 1.06 -9.50
CA ARG A 204 -1.07 0.28 -10.33
C ARG A 204 -0.90 -1.11 -9.78
N ASP A 205 -0.76 -2.10 -10.66
CA ASP A 205 -0.54 -3.48 -10.23
C ASP A 205 0.95 -3.79 -9.97
N ASN A 206 1.85 -3.02 -10.58
CA ASN A 206 3.28 -3.15 -10.43
C ASN A 206 3.87 -2.02 -9.57
N VAL A 207 4.87 -2.37 -8.76
CA VAL A 207 5.65 -1.43 -7.95
C VAL A 207 6.97 -1.17 -8.64
N PHE A 208 7.36 0.09 -8.72
CA PHE A 208 8.68 0.47 -9.16
C PHE A 208 9.67 0.42 -7.99
N THR A 209 10.52 -0.60 -7.94
CA THR A 209 11.48 -0.80 -6.83
C THR A 209 12.90 -0.38 -7.18
N LEU A 210 13.12 0.28 -8.33
CA LEU A 210 14.45 0.72 -8.72
C LEU A 210 15.03 1.67 -7.67
N THR A 211 16.32 1.48 -7.40
CA THR A 211 17.09 2.33 -6.51
C THR A 211 17.00 3.77 -7.01
N PRO A 212 16.57 4.73 -6.17
CA PRO A 212 16.64 6.14 -6.51
C PRO A 212 18.07 6.55 -6.90
N ARG A 213 18.20 7.58 -7.74
CA ARG A 213 19.53 8.15 -8.02
C ARG A 213 20.21 8.51 -6.71
N THR A 214 21.47 8.09 -6.57
CA THR A 214 22.31 8.44 -5.43
C THR A 214 22.46 9.96 -5.38
N PRO A 215 22.10 10.63 -4.26
CA PRO A 215 22.35 12.05 -4.10
C PRO A 215 23.85 12.34 -4.08
N ASP A 216 24.27 13.52 -4.55
CA ASP A 216 25.68 13.95 -4.58
C ASP A 216 26.37 13.78 -3.23
N ARG A 217 25.63 13.99 -2.14
CA ARG A 217 26.03 13.65 -0.77
C ARG A 217 25.08 12.62 -0.18
N ALA A 218 25.34 11.35 -0.47
CA ALA A 218 24.60 10.24 0.11
C ALA A 218 24.74 10.20 1.64
N PRO A 219 23.64 10.29 2.41
CA PRO A 219 23.71 10.15 3.85
C PRO A 219 24.17 8.74 4.25
N ASN A 220 25.09 8.66 5.20
CA ASN A 220 25.58 7.39 5.73
C ASN A 220 24.58 6.81 6.75
N LEU A 221 24.09 5.60 6.47
CA LEU A 221 23.15 4.90 7.35
C LEU A 221 23.81 4.02 8.42
N THR A 222 25.13 3.82 8.38
CA THR A 222 25.85 2.93 9.31
C THR A 222 25.60 3.31 10.76
N SER A 223 25.85 4.56 11.14
CA SER A 223 25.65 5.01 12.53
C SER A 223 24.19 4.92 12.99
N PHE A 224 23.23 5.12 12.07
CA PHE A 224 21.82 4.93 12.37
C PHE A 224 21.49 3.46 12.61
N LEU A 225 21.95 2.56 11.73
CA LEU A 225 21.70 1.12 11.85
C LEU A 225 22.39 0.53 13.09
N GLU A 226 23.59 0.99 13.43
CA GLU A 226 24.27 0.66 14.68
C GLU A 226 23.48 1.15 15.89
N ALA A 227 22.98 2.39 15.86
CA ALA A 227 22.15 2.92 16.93
C ALA A 227 20.81 2.18 17.07
N MET A 228 20.28 1.57 16.01
CA MET A 228 19.05 0.77 16.03
C MET A 228 19.30 -0.70 16.40
N ARG A 229 20.54 -1.18 16.36
CA ARG A 229 20.88 -2.58 16.62
C ARG A 229 20.48 -2.98 18.04
N GLY A 230 19.76 -4.10 18.16
CA GLY A 230 19.27 -4.62 19.43
C GLY A 230 18.08 -3.86 20.02
N LYS A 231 17.62 -2.78 19.37
CA LYS A 231 16.48 -1.99 19.86
C LYS A 231 15.17 -2.51 19.28
N SER A 232 14.09 -2.27 20.02
CA SER A 232 12.72 -2.58 19.60
C SER A 232 11.77 -1.49 20.07
N TYR A 233 11.32 -0.65 19.14
CA TYR A 233 10.38 0.43 19.39
C TYR A 233 8.95 0.00 19.06
N ASN A 234 8.01 0.37 19.91
CA ASN A 234 6.59 0.21 19.64
C ASN A 234 6.11 1.34 18.70
N ALA A 235 5.59 1.00 17.52
CA ALA A 235 5.14 1.96 16.52
C ALA A 235 4.03 2.89 17.04
N PRO A 236 2.94 2.38 17.68
CA PRO A 236 1.96 3.22 18.37
C PRO A 236 2.55 4.26 19.33
N ASP A 237 3.63 3.92 20.05
CA ASP A 237 4.29 4.88 20.95
C ASP A 237 5.06 5.97 20.19
N LEU A 238 5.68 5.64 19.07
CA LEU A 238 6.41 6.60 18.23
C LEU A 238 5.48 7.56 17.46
N ILE A 239 4.27 7.13 17.14
CA ILE A 239 3.32 7.92 16.32
C ILE A 239 2.31 8.71 17.16
N LYS A 240 2.58 8.90 18.46
CA LYS A 240 1.77 9.77 19.32
C LYS A 240 1.76 11.21 18.81
N GLU A 241 0.67 11.92 19.09
CA GLU A 241 0.40 13.22 18.49
C GLU A 241 1.47 14.27 18.81
N ASP A 242 2.02 14.24 20.02
CA ASP A 242 3.09 15.12 20.48
C ASP A 242 4.37 14.95 19.64
N LEU A 243 4.80 13.71 19.40
CA LEU A 243 5.96 13.42 18.56
C LEU A 243 5.72 13.79 17.09
N LEU A 244 4.56 13.44 16.54
CA LEU A 244 4.21 13.82 15.16
C LEU A 244 4.13 15.34 14.98
N CYS A 245 3.66 16.08 15.98
CA CYS A 245 3.67 17.55 15.95
C CYS A 245 5.09 18.11 16.08
N PHE A 246 5.91 17.56 16.97
CA PHE A 246 7.30 18.00 17.17
C PHE A 246 8.12 17.89 15.88
N PHE A 247 8.03 16.74 15.19
CA PHE A 247 8.69 16.52 13.90
C PHE A 247 7.94 17.12 12.72
N LYS A 248 6.88 17.91 12.96
CA LYS A 248 6.10 18.64 11.94
C LYS A 248 5.42 17.73 10.89
N PHE A 249 5.18 16.47 11.24
CA PHE A 249 4.34 15.57 10.43
C PHE A 249 2.84 15.89 10.59
N ARG A 250 2.48 16.69 11.60
CA ARG A 250 1.14 17.26 11.80
C ARG A 250 1.24 18.75 12.10
N ARG A 251 0.30 19.54 11.54
CA ARG A 251 0.10 20.96 11.92
C ARG A 251 -0.83 21.02 13.14
N LYS A 252 -0.42 21.74 14.19
CA LYS A 252 -1.25 21.99 15.38
C LYS A 252 -2.53 22.75 15.00
N GLY A 253 -3.66 22.30 15.53
CA GLY A 253 -4.94 23.05 15.50
C GLY A 253 -5.10 24.02 16.66
N VAL A 254 -4.29 23.87 17.71
CA VAL A 254 -4.19 24.76 18.89
C VAL A 254 -2.75 24.70 19.37
N GLU A 255 -2.18 25.83 19.78
CA GLU A 255 -0.86 25.89 20.43
C GLU A 255 -0.86 25.01 21.67
N PHE A 256 -0.35 23.78 21.54
CA PHE A 256 0.28 23.16 22.69
C PHE A 256 1.45 24.08 23.05
N VAL A 257 1.34 24.82 24.16
CA VAL A 257 2.50 25.23 24.96
C VAL A 257 3.08 23.93 25.54
N GLY A 258 3.61 23.12 24.63
CA GLY A 258 4.25 21.86 24.93
C GLY A 258 5.66 22.22 25.28
N ASP A 259 5.87 22.43 26.57
CA ASP A 259 7.18 22.59 27.17
C ASP A 259 8.15 21.59 26.53
N LEU A 260 9.32 22.08 26.09
CA LEU A 260 10.38 21.22 25.52
C LEU A 260 10.62 20.01 26.44
N GLY A 261 10.42 20.19 27.76
CA GLY A 261 10.47 19.14 28.77
C GLY A 261 9.51 17.97 28.55
N ILE A 262 8.28 18.16 28.04
CA ILE A 262 7.34 17.06 27.79
C ILE A 262 7.79 16.24 26.58
N VAL A 263 8.18 16.89 25.48
CA VAL A 263 8.66 16.18 24.30
C VAL A 263 9.98 15.47 24.60
N MET A 264 10.90 16.13 25.31
CA MET A 264 12.14 15.50 25.76
C MET A 264 11.85 14.37 26.76
N SER A 265 10.81 14.45 27.59
CA SER A 265 10.39 13.34 28.46
C SER A 265 9.77 12.19 27.66
N CYS A 266 8.95 12.46 26.65
CA CYS A 266 8.35 11.45 25.77
C CYS A 266 9.41 10.77 24.90
N LEU A 267 10.31 11.54 24.29
CA LEU A 267 11.50 11.03 23.61
C LEU A 267 12.34 10.22 24.60
N SER A 268 12.66 10.77 25.77
CA SER A 268 13.43 10.04 26.78
C SER A 268 12.75 8.73 27.14
N ARG A 269 11.46 8.68 27.44
CA ARG A 269 10.72 7.43 27.72
C ARG A 269 10.75 6.45 26.55
N VAL A 270 10.47 6.91 25.33
CA VAL A 270 10.45 6.02 24.15
C VAL A 270 11.86 5.50 23.81
N PHE A 271 12.89 6.32 24.01
CA PHE A 271 14.27 5.99 23.69
C PHE A 271 15.02 5.31 24.84
N THR A 272 14.61 5.47 26.11
CA THR A 272 15.22 4.80 27.28
C THR A 272 14.66 3.39 27.51
N PHE A 273 13.37 3.15 27.26
CA PHE A 273 12.76 1.81 27.37
C PHE A 273 13.14 0.84 26.24
N SER A 274 13.93 1.29 25.25
CA SER A 274 14.45 0.46 24.16
C SER A 274 15.70 -0.37 24.52
N ARG A 275 16.18 -0.32 25.77
CA ARG A 275 17.20 -1.23 26.32
C ARG A 275 16.50 -2.41 27.00
N ALA A 276 16.28 -3.48 26.25
CA ALA A 276 16.00 -4.81 26.78
C ALA A 276 16.93 -5.80 26.09
#